data_AF-A0A9P4PR07-F1
#
_entry.id   AF-A0A9P4PR07-F1
#
_cell.length_a   1.000
_cell.length_b   1.000
_cell.length_c   1.000
_cell.angle_alpha   90.00
_cell.angle_beta   90.00
_cell.angle_gamma   90.00
#
_symmetry.space_group_name_H-M   'P 1'
#
loop_
_entity.id
_entity.type
_entity.pdbx_description
1 polymer ?
#
loop_
_entity_poly.entity_id
_entity_poly.type
_entity_poly.pdbx_seq_one_letter_code
_entity_poly.pdbx_strand_id
1 'polypeptide(L)'
;MIAVLFAPARDAGLPFSAWLEYIQPNYDVPANVHLATLFITTLLSLIILGSSIAFNIITSLGVLGIVISYLIAIFCILAKRLHAPHGLVRARFGLGRAGIFVNVVALCFLSLTSVFLCFPAVPNPAAENMNRSCVMFSGLVSFALGFYWVA
;
A
#
# COMPACT_ATOMS: atom_id res chain seq x y z
N MET A 1 3.50 -9.21 -7.24
CA MET A 1 2.16 -8.56 -7.34
C MET A 1 1.03 -9.58 -7.21
N ILE A 2 1.05 -10.70 -7.94
CA ILE A 2 -0.02 -11.71 -7.91
C ILE A 2 -0.28 -12.31 -6.51
N ALA A 3 0.79 -12.64 -5.77
CA ALA A 3 0.65 -13.14 -4.39
C ALA A 3 -0.04 -12.15 -3.43
N VAL A 4 0.08 -10.83 -3.69
CA VAL A 4 -0.51 -9.78 -2.84
C VAL A 4 -2.02 -9.68 -3.05
N LEU A 5 -2.53 -10.00 -4.24
CA LEU A 5 -3.98 -10.03 -4.53
C LEU A 5 -4.59 -11.39 -4.26
N PHE A 6 -3.82 -12.46 -4.46
CA PHE A 6 -4.27 -13.82 -4.23
C PHE A 6 -4.43 -14.15 -2.73
N ALA A 7 -3.54 -13.67 -1.87
CA ALA A 7 -3.63 -13.94 -0.43
C ALA A 7 -4.92 -13.38 0.22
N PRO A 8 -5.33 -12.11 -0.02
CA PRO A 8 -6.61 -11.59 0.47
C PRO A 8 -7.83 -12.18 -0.24
N ALA A 9 -7.70 -12.58 -1.52
CA ALA A 9 -8.78 -13.26 -2.24
C ALA A 9 -9.12 -14.60 -1.58
N ARG A 10 -8.11 -15.37 -1.17
CA ARG A 10 -8.26 -16.63 -0.42
C ARG A 10 -8.90 -16.43 0.96
N ASP A 11 -8.62 -15.30 1.60
CA ASP A 11 -9.20 -14.95 2.90
C ASP A 11 -10.59 -14.28 2.75
N ALA A 12 -11.21 -14.37 1.56
CA ALA A 12 -12.50 -13.77 1.19
C ALA A 12 -12.61 -12.24 1.38
N GLY A 13 -11.50 -11.54 1.60
CA GLY A 13 -11.45 -10.12 1.94
C GLY A 13 -11.58 -9.15 0.76
N LEU A 14 -11.86 -9.64 -0.45
CA LEU A 14 -12.02 -8.83 -1.66
C LEU A 14 -13.43 -8.96 -2.24
N PRO A 15 -14.02 -7.87 -2.79
CA PRO A 15 -15.22 -7.98 -3.59
C PRO A 15 -14.92 -8.88 -4.80
N PHE A 16 -15.78 -9.87 -5.04
CA PHE A 16 -15.59 -10.91 -6.07
C PHE A 16 -14.40 -11.88 -5.82
N SER A 17 -14.03 -12.09 -4.55
CA SER A 17 -13.02 -13.08 -4.13
C SER A 17 -13.19 -14.44 -4.80
N ALA A 18 -14.42 -14.96 -4.91
CA ALA A 18 -14.72 -16.25 -5.54
C ALA A 18 -14.31 -16.34 -7.04
N TRP A 19 -14.33 -15.23 -7.78
CA TRP A 19 -13.91 -15.20 -9.18
C TRP A 19 -12.41 -14.96 -9.33
N LEU A 20 -11.82 -14.19 -8.41
CA LEU A 20 -10.38 -13.89 -8.38
C LEU A 20 -9.56 -15.08 -7.86
N GLU A 21 -10.09 -15.87 -6.94
CA GLU A 21 -9.43 -17.05 -6.39
C GLU A 21 -9.51 -18.27 -7.33
N TYR A 22 -10.39 -18.25 -8.34
CA TYR A 22 -10.58 -19.39 -9.23
C TYR A 22 -9.30 -19.74 -10.01
N ILE A 23 -8.75 -20.92 -9.72
CA ILE A 23 -7.60 -21.51 -10.42
C ILE A 23 -8.13 -22.54 -11.42
N GLN A 24 -7.72 -22.41 -12.69
CA GLN A 24 -8.07 -23.38 -13.71
C GLN A 24 -7.27 -24.69 -13.51
N PRO A 25 -7.87 -25.87 -13.74
CA PRO A 25 -7.22 -27.17 -13.48
C PRO A 25 -5.89 -27.44 -14.19
N ASN A 26 -5.57 -26.69 -15.26
CA ASN A 26 -4.35 -26.84 -16.06
C ASN A 26 -3.29 -25.77 -15.78
N TYR A 27 -3.52 -24.83 -14.85
CA TYR A 27 -2.61 -23.74 -14.55
C TYR A 27 -2.36 -23.63 -13.04
N ASP A 28 -1.10 -23.59 -12.61
CA ASP A 28 -0.71 -23.42 -11.20
C ASP A 28 -0.86 -21.98 -10.68
N VAL A 29 -1.38 -21.07 -11.52
CA VAL A 29 -1.51 -19.64 -11.23
C VAL A 29 -2.91 -19.13 -11.62
N PRO A 30 -3.55 -18.30 -10.77
CA PRO A 30 -4.89 -17.77 -11.05
C PRO A 30 -4.85 -16.75 -12.20
N ALA A 31 -5.13 -17.21 -13.42
CA ALA A 31 -5.10 -16.39 -14.64
C ALA A 31 -6.02 -15.15 -14.56
N ASN A 32 -7.14 -15.25 -13.83
CA ASN A 32 -8.09 -14.15 -13.63
C ASN A 32 -7.43 -12.95 -12.91
N VAL A 33 -6.58 -13.20 -11.91
CA VAL A 33 -5.85 -12.15 -11.19
C VAL A 33 -4.84 -11.45 -12.11
N HIS A 34 -4.18 -12.20 -13.00
CA HIS A 34 -3.26 -11.65 -13.99
C HIS A 34 -3.98 -10.72 -14.98
N LEU A 35 -5.11 -11.16 -15.53
CA LEU A 35 -5.88 -10.35 -16.47
C LEU A 35 -6.46 -9.09 -15.80
N ALA A 36 -7.00 -9.22 -14.59
CA ALA A 36 -7.54 -8.08 -13.85
C ALA A 36 -6.45 -7.04 -13.55
N THR A 37 -5.27 -7.47 -13.10
CA THR A 37 -4.15 -6.56 -12.83
C THR A 37 -3.61 -5.88 -14.07
N LEU A 38 -3.48 -6.61 -15.17
CA LEU A 38 -3.03 -6.05 -16.44
C LEU A 38 -4.04 -5.02 -16.98
N PHE A 39 -5.33 -5.34 -16.91
CA PHE A 39 -6.40 -4.45 -17.32
C PHE A 39 -6.42 -3.14 -16.50
N ILE A 40 -6.37 -3.25 -15.17
CA ILE A 40 -6.33 -2.09 -14.27
C ILE A 40 -5.09 -1.23 -14.53
N THR A 41 -3.91 -1.84 -14.66
CA THR A 41 -2.66 -1.11 -14.92
C THR A 41 -2.68 -0.39 -16.26
N THR A 42 -3.25 -1.03 -17.29
CA THR A 42 -3.43 -0.43 -18.62
C THR A 42 -4.36 0.78 -18.57
N LEU A 43 -5.50 0.66 -17.85
CA LEU A 43 -6.42 1.77 -17.64
C LEU A 43 -5.76 2.93 -16.89
N LEU A 44 -5.03 2.66 -15.80
CA LEU A 44 -4.31 3.69 -15.06
C LEU A 44 -3.26 4.39 -15.93
N SER A 45 -2.57 3.65 -16.79
CA SER A 45 -1.57 4.20 -17.71
C SER A 45 -2.20 5.11 -18.76
N LEU A 46 -3.43 4.82 -19.18
CA LEU A 46 -4.16 5.60 -20.17
C LEU A 46 -4.58 6.99 -19.68
N ILE A 47 -4.65 7.20 -18.35
CA ILE A 47 -5.02 8.49 -17.73
C ILE A 47 -4.06 9.61 -18.13
N ILE A 48 -2.79 9.28 -18.42
CA ILE A 48 -1.79 10.27 -18.85
C ILE A 48 -2.21 11.00 -20.14
N LEU A 49 -3.00 10.37 -21.01
CA LEU A 49 -3.50 10.97 -22.25
C LEU A 49 -4.54 12.08 -21.98
N GLY A 50 -5.25 12.01 -20.85
CA GLY A 50 -6.25 13.00 -20.47
C GLY A 50 -5.68 14.12 -19.61
N SER A 51 -4.84 13.78 -18.61
CA SER A 51 -4.25 14.78 -17.72
C SER A 51 -3.00 14.26 -17.02
N SER A 52 -1.89 14.98 -17.18
CA SER A 52 -0.65 14.75 -16.44
C SER A 52 -0.78 15.06 -14.94
N ILE A 53 -1.67 16.01 -14.58
CA ILE A 53 -1.96 16.36 -13.18
C ILE A 53 -2.68 15.19 -12.49
N ALA A 54 -3.70 14.62 -13.13
CA ALA A 54 -4.44 13.48 -12.59
C ALA A 54 -3.52 12.27 -12.38
N PHE A 55 -2.64 11.99 -13.34
CA PHE A 55 -1.64 10.93 -13.21
C PHE A 55 -0.71 11.15 -12.02
N ASN A 56 -0.18 12.36 -11.83
CA ASN A 56 0.70 12.69 -10.71
C ASN A 56 0.01 12.49 -9.35
N ILE A 57 -1.26 12.88 -9.22
CA ILE A 57 -2.05 12.65 -7.99
C ILE A 57 -2.19 11.15 -7.70
N ILE A 58 -2.45 10.32 -8.72
CA ILE A 58 -2.57 8.86 -8.56
C ILE A 58 -1.22 8.23 -8.20
N THR A 59 -0.12 8.65 -8.84
CA THR A 59 1.22 8.16 -8.51
C THR A 59 1.60 8.53 -7.08
N SER A 60 1.37 9.78 -6.67
CA SER A 60 1.63 10.24 -5.30
C SER A 60 0.79 9.49 -4.27
N LEU A 61 -0.48 9.19 -4.60
CA LEU A 61 -1.35 8.34 -3.79
C LEU A 61 -0.79 6.92 -3.63
N GLY A 62 -0.29 6.33 -4.71
CA GLY A 62 0.32 4.99 -4.69
C GLY A 62 1.58 4.93 -3.83
N VAL A 63 2.46 5.94 -3.95
CA VAL A 63 3.67 6.04 -3.14
C VAL A 63 3.32 6.25 -1.66
N LEU A 64 2.32 7.08 -1.35
CA LEU A 64 1.82 7.25 0.03
C LEU A 64 1.35 5.92 0.63
N GLY A 65 0.60 5.11 -0.12
CA GLY A 65 0.15 3.79 0.34
C GLY A 65 1.31 2.85 0.66
N ILE A 66 2.36 2.85 -0.17
CA ILE A 66 3.57 2.06 0.07
C ILE A 66 4.30 2.53 1.33
N VAL A 67 4.50 3.85 1.48
CA VAL A 67 5.17 4.45 2.64
C VAL A 67 4.43 4.12 3.94
N ILE A 68 3.10 4.23 3.95
CA ILE A 68 2.26 3.92 5.11
C ILE A 68 2.31 2.42 5.45
N SER A 69 2.28 1.54 4.43
CA SER A 69 2.44 0.10 4.65
C SER A 69 3.78 -0.23 5.33
N TYR A 70 4.87 0.40 4.89
CA TYR A 70 6.16 0.25 5.56
C TYR A 70 6.19 0.83 6.96
N LEU A 71 5.55 1.98 7.18
CA LEU A 71 5.43 2.59 8.51
C LEU A 71 4.72 1.63 9.47
N ILE A 72 3.59 1.06 9.08
CA ILE A 72 2.84 0.08 9.88
C ILE A 72 3.68 -1.17 10.15
N ALA A 73 4.33 -1.73 9.12
CA ALA A 73 5.15 -2.93 9.29
C ALA A 73 6.31 -2.72 10.27
N ILE A 74 7.06 -1.63 10.12
CA ILE A 74 8.20 -1.29 10.98
C ILE A 74 7.71 -0.98 12.40
N PHE A 75 6.59 -0.26 12.53
CA PHE A 75 5.98 0.03 13.81
C PHE A 75 5.56 -1.24 14.55
N CYS A 76 4.86 -2.16 13.86
CA CYS A 76 4.46 -3.45 14.43
C CYS A 76 5.68 -4.26 14.89
N ILE A 77 6.74 -4.32 14.09
CA ILE A 77 7.98 -5.03 14.46
C ILE A 77 8.62 -4.38 15.70
N LEU A 78 8.70 -3.04 15.74
CA LEU A 78 9.26 -2.30 16.86
C LEU A 78 8.44 -2.51 18.14
N ALA A 79 7.11 -2.37 18.07
CA ALA A 79 6.19 -2.58 19.18
C ALA A 79 6.30 -4.01 19.73
N LYS A 80 6.32 -5.03 18.85
CA LYS A 80 6.50 -6.43 19.27
C LYS A 80 7.84 -6.66 19.95
N ARG A 81 8.89 -5.99 19.49
CA ARG A 81 10.24 -6.10 20.08
C ARG A 81 10.35 -5.46 21.47
N LEU A 82 9.55 -4.42 21.73
CA LEU A 82 9.48 -3.73 23.02
C LEU A 82 8.59 -4.49 24.03
N HIS A 83 7.46 -5.06 23.58
CA HIS A 83 6.48 -5.70 24.47
C HIS A 83 6.69 -7.21 24.65
N ALA A 84 7.17 -7.92 23.62
CA ALA A 84 7.30 -9.37 23.62
C ALA A 84 8.55 -9.84 22.84
N PRO A 85 9.76 -9.59 23.37
CA PRO A 85 11.02 -9.91 22.67
C PRO A 85 11.20 -11.40 22.33
N HIS A 86 10.51 -12.30 23.03
CA HIS A 86 10.53 -13.76 22.77
C HIS A 86 9.53 -14.23 21.69
N GLY A 87 8.61 -13.37 21.23
CA GLY A 87 7.57 -13.70 20.24
C GLY A 87 7.94 -13.41 18.79
N LEU A 88 9.19 -13.02 18.52
CA LEU A 88 9.71 -12.78 17.18
C LEU A 88 10.39 -14.05 16.66
N VAL A 89 9.97 -14.52 15.48
CA VAL A 89 10.65 -15.61 14.77
C VAL A 89 12.11 -15.20 14.56
N ARG A 90 13.04 -16.10 14.90
CA ARG A 90 14.47 -15.81 14.87
C ARG A 90 14.91 -15.44 13.46
N ALA A 91 15.16 -14.16 13.21
CA ALA A 91 15.62 -13.69 11.92
C ALA A 91 17.02 -14.28 11.63
N ARG A 92 17.23 -14.79 10.40
CA ARG A 92 18.55 -15.31 9.95
C ARG A 92 19.65 -14.26 10.06
N PHE A 93 19.28 -12.98 9.99
CA PHE A 93 20.15 -11.84 10.18
C PHE A 93 19.52 -10.88 11.20
N GLY A 94 20.23 -10.61 12.29
CA GLY A 94 19.73 -9.76 13.37
C GLY A 94 20.76 -8.71 13.76
N LEU A 95 20.42 -7.43 13.56
CA LEU A 95 21.23 -6.29 14.00
C LEU A 95 21.27 -6.10 15.54
N GLY A 96 20.87 -7.11 16.32
CA GLY A 96 20.86 -7.05 17.77
C GLY A 96 20.10 -5.82 18.29
N ARG A 97 20.73 -5.03 19.18
CA ARG A 97 20.17 -3.79 19.73
C ARG A 97 20.18 -2.62 18.73
N ALA A 98 21.10 -2.60 17.76
CA ALA A 98 21.16 -1.55 16.73
C ALA A 98 19.90 -1.53 15.85
N GLY A 99 19.22 -2.67 15.71
CA GLY A 99 17.95 -2.75 14.97
C GLY A 99 16.82 -1.90 15.55
N ILE A 100 16.81 -1.63 16.87
CA ILE A 100 15.81 -0.74 17.48
C ILE A 100 16.05 0.70 17.03
N PHE A 101 17.30 1.16 17.09
CA PHE A 101 17.67 2.49 16.65
C PHE A 101 17.36 2.72 15.17
N VAL A 102 17.74 1.77 14.31
CA VAL A 102 17.45 1.83 12.87
C VAL A 102 15.94 1.90 12.61
N ASN A 103 15.14 1.09 13.30
CA ASN A 103 13.67 1.12 13.15
C ASN A 103 13.07 2.45 13.60
N VAL A 104 13.55 3.05 14.69
CA VAL A 104 13.09 4.36 15.17
C VAL A 104 13.44 5.46 14.16
N VAL A 105 14.68 5.50 13.67
CA VAL A 105 15.10 6.46 12.64
C VAL A 105 14.29 6.29 11.36
N ALA A 106 14.04 5.04 10.94
CA ALA A 106 13.22 4.74 9.78
C ALA A 106 11.77 5.23 9.97
N LEU A 107 11.17 5.05 11.15
CA LEU A 107 9.83 5.56 11.45
C LEU A 107 9.77 7.09 11.38
N CYS A 108 10.74 7.77 12.00
CA CYS A 108 10.82 9.24 11.92
C CYS A 108 10.95 9.69 10.46
N PHE A 109 11.84 9.08 9.69
CA PHE A 109 12.06 9.43 8.29
C PHE A 109 10.82 9.17 7.42
N LEU A 110 10.18 8.01 7.57
CA LEU A 110 8.97 7.65 6.82
C LEU A 110 7.79 8.55 7.19
N SER A 111 7.63 8.91 8.48
CA SER A 111 6.58 9.83 8.92
C SER A 111 6.75 11.24 8.34
N LEU A 112 8.00 11.72 8.28
CA LEU A 112 8.31 12.99 7.63
C LEU A 112 8.03 12.89 6.13
N THR A 113 8.50 11.82 5.47
CA THR A 113 8.29 11.59 4.04
C THR A 113 6.81 11.52 3.69
N SER A 114 5.97 10.88 4.51
CA SER A 114 4.52 10.82 4.27
C SER A 114 3.88 12.20 4.32
N VAL A 115 4.34 13.08 5.22
CA VAL A 115 3.86 14.46 5.26
C VAL A 115 4.27 15.19 3.98
N PHE A 116 5.54 15.12 3.58
CA PHE A 116 6.03 15.77 2.36
C PHE A 116 5.37 15.26 1.08
N LEU A 117 5.02 13.98 1.01
CA LEU A 117 4.28 13.40 -0.13
C LEU A 117 2.85 13.94 -0.25
N CYS A 118 2.28 14.48 0.82
CA CYS A 118 0.99 15.18 0.78
C CYS A 118 1.12 16.61 0.27
N PHE A 119 2.34 17.16 0.20
CA PHE A 119 2.58 18.51 -0.32
C PHE A 119 2.75 18.49 -1.85
N PRO A 120 2.38 19.60 -2.52
CA PRO A 120 2.66 19.83 -3.93
C PRO A 120 4.16 20.01 -4.17
N ALA A 121 4.65 19.61 -5.34
CA ALA A 121 6.07 19.71 -5.71
C ALA A 121 6.55 21.15 -5.96
N VAL A 122 5.63 22.11 -6.11
CA VAL A 122 5.92 23.52 -6.42
C VAL A 122 5.27 24.41 -5.36
N PRO A 123 5.98 25.45 -4.86
CA PRO A 123 5.39 26.43 -3.95
C PRO A 123 4.28 27.23 -4.66
N ASN A 124 3.19 27.53 -3.92
CA ASN A 124 2.01 28.26 -4.41
C ASN A 124 1.33 27.65 -5.66
N PRO A 125 0.90 26.38 -5.64
CA PRO A 125 0.15 25.85 -6.76
C PRO A 125 -1.22 26.51 -6.87
N ALA A 126 -1.70 26.70 -8.10
CA ALA A 126 -3.12 26.97 -8.33
C ALA A 126 -3.98 25.83 -7.74
N ALA A 127 -5.22 26.12 -7.34
CA ALA A 127 -6.10 25.17 -6.65
C ALA A 127 -6.38 23.87 -7.45
N GLU A 128 -6.21 23.92 -8.77
CA GLU A 128 -6.29 22.80 -9.73
C GLU A 128 -5.02 21.92 -9.74
N ASN A 129 -3.86 22.49 -9.39
CA ASN A 129 -2.56 21.81 -9.37
C ASN A 129 -2.18 21.29 -7.97
N MET A 130 -3.07 21.46 -6.99
CA MET A 130 -2.81 21.03 -5.62
C MET A 130 -2.80 19.51 -5.55
N ASN A 131 -1.77 18.95 -4.91
CA ASN A 131 -1.71 17.53 -4.61
C ASN A 131 -2.81 17.18 -3.58
N ARG A 132 -3.90 16.54 -4.04
CA ARG A 132 -5.03 16.10 -3.20
C ARG A 132 -4.91 14.65 -2.76
N SER A 133 -3.73 14.03 -2.89
CA SER A 133 -3.54 12.61 -2.61
C SER A 133 -3.84 12.26 -1.14
N CYS A 134 -3.60 13.16 -0.18
CA CYS A 134 -3.96 12.96 1.22
C CYS A 134 -5.45 12.75 1.45
N VAL A 135 -6.30 13.60 0.86
CA VAL A 135 -7.78 13.49 0.99
C VAL A 135 -8.28 12.23 0.30
N MET A 136 -7.76 11.94 -0.90
CA MET A 136 -8.10 10.71 -1.63
C MET A 136 -7.67 9.46 -0.87
N PHE A 137 -6.49 9.50 -0.24
CA PHE A 137 -5.99 8.40 0.58
C PHE A 137 -6.88 8.15 1.79
N SER A 138 -7.26 9.20 2.54
CA SER A 138 -8.18 9.05 3.67
C SER A 138 -9.53 8.50 3.24
N GLY A 139 -10.07 8.94 2.10
CA GLY A 139 -11.32 8.41 1.55
C GLY A 139 -11.22 6.94 1.19
N LEU A 140 -10.12 6.52 0.56
CA LEU A 140 -9.85 5.12 0.22
C LEU A 140 -9.76 4.24 1.48
N VAL A 141 -9.05 4.71 2.51
CA VAL A 141 -8.93 3.99 3.79
C VAL A 141 -10.29 3.88 4.49
N SER A 142 -11.06 4.96 4.55
CA SER A 142 -12.41 4.94 5.14
C SER A 142 -13.34 3.98 4.39
N PHE A 143 -13.28 3.96 3.05
CA PHE A 143 -14.05 3.02 2.24
C PHE A 143 -13.63 1.57 2.49
N ALA A 144 -12.32 1.30 2.54
CA ALA A 144 -11.80 -0.04 2.82
C ALA A 144 -12.20 -0.53 4.22
N LEU A 145 -12.11 0.33 5.24
CA LEU A 145 -12.56 0.03 6.60
C LEU A 145 -14.07 -0.23 6.64
N GLY A 146 -14.86 0.58 5.94
CA GLY A 146 -16.30 0.39 5.82
C GLY A 146 -16.67 -0.94 5.16
N PHE A 147 -15.98 -1.29 4.06
CA PHE A 147 -16.17 -2.58 3.39
C PHE A 147 -15.82 -3.75 4.32
N TYR A 148 -14.68 -3.68 5.02
CA TYR A 148 -14.24 -4.73 5.94
C TYR A 148 -15.13 -4.86 7.19
N TRP A 149 -15.86 -3.81 7.55
CA TRP A 149 -16.80 -3.87 8.67
C TRP A 149 -18.16 -4.49 8.28
N VAL A 150 -18.50 -4.43 6.98
CA VAL A 150 -19.75 -4.97 6.43
C VAL A 150 -19.60 -6.40 5.92
N ALA A 151 -18.41 -6.77 5.42
CA ALA A 151 -18.06 -8.12 4.97
C ALA A 151 -17.82 -9.07 6.13
#